data_AF-A0A3N1XGC0-F1
#
_entry.id   AF-A0A3N1XGC0-F1
#
_cell.length_a   1.000
_cell.length_b   1.000
_cell.length_c   1.000
_cell.angle_alpha   90.00
_cell.angle_beta   90.00
_cell.angle_gamma   90.00
#
_symmetry.space_group_name_H-M   'P 1'
#
loop_
_entity.id
_entity.type
_entity.pdbx_description
1 polymer ?
#
loop_
_entity_poly.entity_id
_entity_poly.type
_entity_poly.pdbx_seq_one_letter_code
_entity_poly.pdbx_strand_id
1 'polypeptide(L)'
;MSVIRQRKIRLKRRGIIIGMVLFIVAIISLSSILYFNSRAEPDGEDRQEYKEEITIKDEMQAKPIKNLLREEIAADLRLHYYNNIKLSDKISIGDYIDIRISYENGMDFIVLPKKRVIDVSISNNNLESCIWLEVSEEEILRMSSAFVDLYHYERSVIYAVKYLNEAQNIAKANYPVNDEVRKLIDSDPNIINKGIHLKESIYRKVIDKLDHMSDALVEDTATWGEGSHTTNANDYDEDIVYLD
;
A
#
# COMPACT_ATOMS: atom_id res chain seq x y z
N MET A 1 10.44 -63.91 53.08
CA MET A 1 10.55 -63.93 51.59
C MET A 1 12.03 -63.96 51.23
N SER A 2 12.53 -65.01 50.54
CA SER A 2 13.99 -65.24 50.36
C SER A 2 14.70 -64.10 49.60
N VAL A 3 15.87 -63.68 50.10
CA VAL A 3 16.76 -62.63 49.54
C VAL A 3 17.07 -62.87 48.05
N ILE A 4 17.11 -64.14 47.63
CA ILE A 4 17.35 -64.56 46.24
C ILE A 4 16.17 -64.17 45.33
N ARG A 5 14.94 -64.23 45.84
CA ARG A 5 13.72 -63.88 45.09
C ARG A 5 13.65 -62.37 44.84
N GLN A 6 14.06 -61.55 45.81
CA GLN A 6 14.11 -60.09 45.64
C GLN A 6 15.22 -59.64 44.67
N ARG A 7 16.39 -60.29 44.65
CA ARG A 7 17.45 -60.00 43.65
C ARG A 7 17.00 -60.30 42.22
N LYS A 8 16.29 -61.41 41.99
CA LYS A 8 15.73 -61.74 40.66
C LYS A 8 14.69 -60.72 40.19
N ILE A 9 13.85 -60.20 41.09
CA ILE A 9 12.85 -59.17 40.76
C ILE A 9 13.52 -57.82 40.44
N ARG A 10 14.55 -57.42 41.21
CA ARG A 10 15.31 -56.19 40.93
C ARG A 10 16.07 -56.24 39.60
N LEU A 11 16.64 -57.39 39.25
CA LEU A 11 17.29 -57.60 37.94
C LEU A 11 16.30 -57.54 36.78
N LYS A 12 15.12 -58.16 36.91
CA LYS A 12 14.05 -58.06 35.91
C LYS A 12 13.55 -56.63 35.71
N ARG A 13 13.38 -55.85 36.79
CA ARG A 13 12.95 -54.44 36.70
C ARG A 13 14.01 -53.54 36.04
N ARG A 14 15.31 -53.78 36.30
CA ARG A 14 16.39 -53.03 35.63
C ARG A 14 16.47 -53.34 34.14
N GLY A 15 16.26 -54.60 33.74
CA GLY A 15 16.18 -54.97 32.32
C GLY A 15 15.02 -54.27 31.60
N ILE A 16 13.86 -54.15 32.24
CA ILE A 16 12.69 -53.45 31.68
C ILE A 16 12.98 -51.94 31.53
N ILE A 17 13.59 -51.30 32.52
CA ILE A 17 13.91 -49.87 32.47
C ILE A 17 14.96 -49.58 31.38
N ILE A 18 16.01 -50.39 31.29
CA ILE A 18 17.04 -50.25 30.23
C ILE A 18 16.41 -50.44 28.85
N GLY A 19 15.48 -51.40 28.70
CA GLY A 19 14.72 -51.60 27.47
C GLY A 19 13.87 -50.39 27.08
N MET A 20 13.17 -49.77 28.04
CA MET A 20 12.38 -48.55 27.78
C MET A 20 13.27 -47.36 27.37
N VAL A 21 14.42 -47.17 28.00
CA VAL A 21 15.34 -46.08 27.65
C VAL A 21 15.89 -46.27 26.23
N LEU A 22 16.29 -47.49 25.86
CA LEU A 22 16.73 -47.79 24.49
C LEU A 22 15.63 -47.57 23.46
N PHE A 23 14.37 -47.88 23.80
CA PHE A 23 13.22 -47.64 22.92
C PHE A 23 12.96 -46.14 22.70
N ILE A 24 13.06 -45.33 23.76
CA ILE A 24 12.88 -43.87 23.66
C ILE A 24 14.01 -43.25 22.81
N VAL A 25 15.26 -43.69 23.00
CA VAL A 25 16.39 -43.23 22.18
C VAL A 25 16.21 -43.61 20.71
N ALA A 26 15.70 -44.82 20.43
CA ALA A 26 15.38 -45.26 19.08
C ALA A 26 14.31 -44.37 18.43
N ILE A 27 13.25 -44.02 19.17
CA ILE A 27 12.21 -43.10 18.68
C ILE A 27 12.80 -41.74 18.36
N ILE A 28 13.60 -41.16 19.26
CA ILE A 28 14.23 -39.84 19.05
C ILE A 28 15.17 -39.88 17.82
N SER A 29 15.94 -40.96 17.65
CA SER A 29 16.80 -41.13 16.47
C SER A 29 16.00 -41.27 15.17
N LEU A 30 14.87 -42.00 15.20
CA LEU A 30 14.02 -42.18 14.03
C LEU A 30 13.31 -40.88 13.64
N SER A 31 12.84 -40.12 14.63
CA SER A 31 12.31 -38.77 14.42
C SER A 31 13.37 -37.81 13.88
N SER A 32 14.62 -37.91 14.34
CA SER A 32 15.72 -37.08 13.83
C SER A 32 16.10 -37.45 12.39
N ILE A 33 16.07 -38.74 12.04
CA ILE A 33 16.29 -39.22 10.67
C ILE A 33 15.15 -38.77 9.74
N LEU A 34 13.90 -38.85 10.20
CA LEU A 34 12.74 -38.35 9.44
C LEU A 34 12.79 -36.83 9.27
N TYR A 35 13.20 -36.09 10.31
CA TYR A 35 13.40 -34.63 10.24
C TYR A 35 14.55 -34.26 9.28
N PHE A 36 15.60 -35.08 9.21
CA PHE A 36 16.71 -34.87 8.29
C PHE A 36 16.34 -35.23 6.84
N ASN A 37 15.61 -36.33 6.62
CA ASN A 37 15.11 -36.72 5.29
C ASN A 37 14.09 -35.73 4.72
N SER A 38 13.28 -35.09 5.58
CA SER A 38 12.34 -34.03 5.14
C SER A 38 13.04 -32.70 4.79
N ARG A 39 14.38 -32.64 4.92
CA ARG A 39 15.22 -31.52 4.51
C ARG A 39 16.23 -31.89 3.42
N ALA A 40 16.24 -33.14 2.95
CA ALA A 40 16.96 -33.51 1.72
C ALA A 40 16.24 -32.83 0.55
N GLU A 41 16.97 -32.00 -0.21
CA GLU A 41 16.45 -31.36 -1.43
C GLU A 41 15.74 -32.39 -2.31
N PRO A 42 14.58 -32.05 -2.90
CA PRO A 42 13.95 -32.94 -3.85
C PRO A 42 14.90 -33.19 -5.03
N ASP A 43 15.01 -34.47 -5.34
CA ASP A 43 15.64 -35.03 -6.52
C ASP A 43 15.06 -34.39 -7.79
N GLY A 44 15.88 -34.32 -8.83
CA GLY A 44 15.76 -33.41 -9.98
C GLY A 44 14.52 -33.54 -10.88
N GLU A 45 13.47 -34.24 -10.48
CA GLU A 45 12.20 -34.37 -11.22
C GLU A 45 11.24 -33.22 -10.86
N ASP A 46 11.07 -32.92 -9.56
CA ASP A 46 10.31 -31.73 -9.10
C ASP A 46 10.97 -30.44 -9.61
N ARG A 47 12.30 -30.39 -9.65
CA ARG A 47 13.02 -29.21 -10.18
C ARG A 47 12.76 -28.97 -11.67
N GLN A 48 12.39 -30.01 -12.43
CA GLN A 48 12.00 -29.89 -13.83
C GLN A 48 10.55 -29.42 -13.92
N GLU A 49 9.62 -30.02 -13.16
CA GLU A 49 8.21 -29.61 -13.12
C GLU A 49 8.07 -28.16 -12.63
N TYR A 50 8.76 -27.75 -11.57
CA TYR A 50 8.79 -26.37 -11.10
C TYR A 50 9.44 -25.43 -12.12
N LYS A 51 10.48 -25.87 -12.86
CA LYS A 51 11.08 -25.06 -13.93
C LYS A 51 10.17 -24.96 -15.14
N GLU A 52 9.49 -26.02 -15.53
CA GLU A 52 8.51 -26.05 -16.61
C GLU A 52 7.29 -25.22 -16.24
N GLU A 53 6.81 -25.28 -15.00
CA GLU A 53 5.69 -24.45 -14.51
C GLU A 53 6.09 -22.96 -14.45
N ILE A 54 7.32 -22.64 -14.04
CA ILE A 54 7.88 -21.29 -14.12
C ILE A 54 8.04 -20.85 -15.59
N THR A 55 8.54 -21.73 -16.46
CA THR A 55 8.75 -21.43 -17.89
C THR A 55 7.41 -21.25 -18.61
N ILE A 56 6.40 -22.06 -18.30
CA ILE A 56 5.03 -21.93 -18.84
C ILE A 56 4.36 -20.68 -18.28
N LYS A 57 4.57 -20.32 -17.00
CA LYS A 57 4.07 -19.05 -16.43
C LYS A 57 4.76 -17.84 -17.07
N ASP A 58 6.07 -17.90 -17.27
CA ASP A 58 6.84 -16.86 -17.96
C ASP A 58 6.47 -16.77 -19.45
N GLU A 59 6.23 -17.89 -20.15
CA GLU A 59 5.76 -17.90 -21.54
C GLU A 59 4.29 -17.48 -21.68
N MET A 60 3.43 -17.82 -20.72
CA MET A 60 2.03 -17.35 -20.66
C MET A 60 1.95 -15.86 -20.32
N GLN A 61 2.90 -15.33 -19.54
CA GLN A 61 3.06 -13.88 -19.30
C GLN A 61 3.83 -13.17 -20.42
N ALA A 62 4.63 -13.90 -21.21
CA ALA A 62 5.35 -13.40 -22.38
C ALA A 62 4.56 -13.60 -23.69
N LYS A 63 3.22 -13.66 -23.64
CA LYS A 63 2.47 -13.18 -24.80
C LYS A 63 2.88 -11.72 -24.98
N PRO A 64 3.54 -11.34 -26.08
CA PRO A 64 3.87 -9.95 -26.28
C PRO A 64 2.57 -9.19 -26.16
N ILE A 65 2.50 -8.24 -25.22
CA ILE A 65 1.48 -7.21 -25.27
C ILE A 65 1.68 -6.59 -26.64
N LYS A 66 0.85 -7.00 -27.60
CA LYS A 66 1.04 -6.74 -29.03
C LYS A 66 0.92 -5.24 -29.36
N ASN A 67 0.77 -4.41 -28.34
CA ASN A 67 0.62 -2.97 -28.35
C ASN A 67 1.76 -2.21 -27.61
N LEU A 68 2.85 -2.87 -27.18
CA LEU A 68 3.98 -2.19 -26.48
C LEU A 68 5.09 -1.65 -27.40
N LEU A 69 5.02 -1.87 -28.71
CA LEU A 69 5.93 -1.20 -29.64
C LEU A 69 5.44 0.23 -29.91
N ARG A 70 5.54 1.09 -28.90
CA ARG A 70 5.46 2.53 -29.12
C ARG A 70 6.81 2.92 -29.73
N GLU A 71 6.80 3.34 -31.00
CA GLU A 71 8.02 3.64 -31.76
C GLU A 71 8.87 4.75 -31.11
N GLU A 72 8.25 5.62 -30.31
CA GLU A 72 8.92 6.62 -29.49
C GLU A 72 8.32 6.64 -28.06
N ILE A 73 9.14 6.25 -27.08
CA ILE A 73 8.83 6.37 -25.65
C ILE A 73 9.64 7.55 -25.12
N ALA A 74 9.01 8.45 -24.35
CA ALA A 74 9.72 9.55 -23.71
C ALA A 74 10.79 9.02 -22.75
N ALA A 75 11.97 9.63 -22.76
CA ALA A 75 13.13 9.11 -22.01
C ALA A 75 12.92 9.10 -20.48
N ASP A 76 11.98 9.90 -19.98
CA ASP A 76 11.62 10.01 -18.55
C ASP A 76 10.43 9.14 -18.14
N LEU A 77 9.85 8.35 -19.06
CA LEU A 77 8.71 7.49 -18.74
C LEU A 77 9.18 6.18 -18.06
N ARG A 78 8.47 5.77 -17.01
CA ARG A 78 8.72 4.54 -16.25
C ARG A 78 7.41 3.79 -16.01
N LEU A 79 7.48 2.47 -15.98
CA LEU A 79 6.41 1.63 -15.45
C LEU A 79 6.61 1.53 -13.94
N HIS A 80 5.64 2.01 -13.16
CA HIS A 80 5.75 2.08 -11.69
C HIS A 80 4.59 1.37 -11.00
N TYR A 81 4.91 0.67 -9.92
CA TYR A 81 3.99 -0.06 -9.05
C TYR A 81 3.51 0.80 -7.89
N TYR A 82 2.21 0.77 -7.59
CA TYR A 82 1.64 1.43 -6.41
C TYR A 82 0.65 0.51 -5.68
N ASN A 83 0.68 0.52 -4.34
CA ASN A 83 -0.20 -0.27 -3.47
C ASN A 83 -0.88 0.54 -2.34
N ASN A 84 -0.58 1.83 -2.22
CA ASN A 84 -1.19 2.72 -1.22
C ASN A 84 -2.28 3.62 -1.82
N ILE A 85 -2.98 3.13 -2.85
CA ILE A 85 -4.04 3.86 -3.56
C ILE A 85 -5.35 3.09 -3.38
N LYS A 86 -6.41 3.76 -2.92
CA LYS A 86 -7.75 3.16 -2.91
C LYS A 86 -8.27 3.03 -4.34
N LEU A 87 -8.57 1.81 -4.75
CA LEU A 87 -9.10 1.48 -6.06
C LEU A 87 -10.58 1.06 -5.95
N SER A 88 -11.36 1.41 -6.96
CA SER A 88 -12.73 0.88 -7.14
C SER A 88 -12.69 -0.36 -8.01
N ASP A 89 -13.57 -1.32 -7.72
CA ASP A 89 -13.85 -2.53 -8.52
C ASP A 89 -14.22 -2.25 -9.99
N LYS A 90 -14.51 -1.00 -10.36
CA LYS A 90 -14.83 -0.58 -11.73
C LYS A 90 -13.59 -0.25 -12.58
N ILE A 91 -12.41 -0.24 -11.98
CA ILE A 91 -11.14 0.00 -12.66
C ILE A 91 -10.63 -1.31 -13.24
N SER A 92 -10.22 -1.29 -14.50
CA SER A 92 -9.73 -2.43 -15.26
C SER A 92 -8.53 -2.03 -16.12
N ILE A 93 -7.79 -3.03 -16.59
CA ILE A 93 -6.66 -2.84 -17.49
C ILE A 93 -7.12 -2.06 -18.74
N GLY A 94 -6.35 -1.04 -19.13
CA GLY A 94 -6.65 -0.18 -20.26
C GLY A 94 -7.49 1.05 -19.94
N ASP A 95 -8.10 1.14 -18.75
CA ASP A 95 -8.81 2.34 -18.32
C ASP A 95 -7.87 3.54 -18.15
N TYR A 96 -8.44 4.74 -18.21
CA TYR A 96 -7.77 5.97 -17.81
C TYR A 96 -8.29 6.44 -16.46
N ILE A 97 -7.39 6.84 -15.57
CA ILE A 97 -7.70 7.28 -14.22
C ILE A 97 -7.00 8.60 -13.87
N ASP A 98 -7.60 9.38 -12.98
CA ASP A 98 -6.87 10.36 -12.18
C ASP A 98 -6.48 9.72 -10.85
N ILE A 99 -5.30 10.02 -10.34
CA ILE A 99 -4.95 9.78 -8.94
C ILE A 99 -5.10 11.09 -8.18
N ARG A 100 -5.81 11.02 -7.07
CA ARG A 100 -6.17 12.16 -6.23
C ARG A 100 -5.77 11.94 -4.78
N ILE A 101 -5.58 13.04 -4.06
CA ILE A 101 -5.47 13.07 -2.60
C ILE A 101 -6.58 13.95 -2.03
N SER A 102 -7.33 13.39 -1.08
CA SER A 102 -8.35 14.11 -0.29
C SER A 102 -7.85 14.27 1.14
N TYR A 103 -8.11 15.43 1.74
CA TYR A 103 -7.88 15.73 3.15
C TYR A 103 -9.19 15.76 3.93
N GLU A 104 -9.12 15.72 5.26
CA GLU A 104 -10.31 15.70 6.14
C GLU A 104 -11.20 16.93 6.00
N ASN A 105 -10.60 18.09 5.73
CA ASN A 105 -11.33 19.35 5.56
C ASN A 105 -12.05 19.47 4.19
N GLY A 106 -12.09 18.40 3.40
CA GLY A 106 -12.73 18.36 2.08
C GLY A 106 -11.89 18.92 0.93
N MET A 107 -10.65 19.32 1.18
CA MET A 107 -9.74 19.65 0.08
C MET A 107 -9.39 18.40 -0.71
N ASP A 108 -9.48 18.50 -2.03
CA ASP A 108 -9.24 17.39 -2.96
C ASP A 108 -8.40 17.86 -4.15
N PHE A 109 -7.27 17.20 -4.39
CA PHE A 109 -6.30 17.58 -5.40
C PHE A 109 -5.98 16.43 -6.35
N ILE A 110 -5.74 16.78 -7.61
CA ILE A 110 -5.31 15.89 -8.68
C ILE A 110 -3.78 15.83 -8.64
N VAL A 111 -3.27 14.64 -8.31
CA VAL A 111 -1.83 14.34 -8.24
C VAL A 111 -1.34 13.91 -9.61
N LEU A 112 -1.89 12.82 -10.15
CA LEU A 112 -1.52 12.28 -11.46
C LEU A 112 -2.74 12.31 -12.39
N PRO A 113 -2.77 13.21 -13.39
CA PRO A 113 -3.92 13.31 -14.28
C PRO A 113 -3.84 12.27 -15.41
N LYS A 114 -4.98 11.65 -15.72
CA LYS A 114 -5.22 10.78 -16.88
C LYS A 114 -4.10 9.76 -17.15
N LYS A 115 -3.81 8.91 -16.16
CA LYS A 115 -2.89 7.78 -16.28
C LYS A 115 -3.60 6.57 -16.86
N ARG A 116 -2.94 5.85 -17.76
CA ARG A 116 -3.44 4.57 -18.30
C ARG A 116 -3.09 3.43 -17.32
N VAL A 117 -4.07 2.60 -17.02
CA VAL A 117 -3.89 1.39 -16.21
C VAL A 117 -3.23 0.32 -17.06
N ILE A 118 -1.99 -0.02 -16.74
CA ILE A 118 -1.22 -1.07 -17.44
C ILE A 118 -1.55 -2.45 -16.87
N ASP A 119 -1.66 -2.52 -15.55
CA ASP A 119 -2.08 -3.73 -14.84
C ASP A 119 -2.72 -3.33 -13.50
N VAL A 120 -3.64 -4.15 -12.99
CA VAL A 120 -4.36 -3.89 -11.74
C VAL A 120 -4.81 -5.18 -11.08
N SER A 121 -4.61 -5.26 -9.76
CA SER A 121 -5.19 -6.30 -8.90
C SER A 121 -5.96 -5.64 -7.78
N ILE A 122 -7.21 -6.04 -7.55
CA ILE A 122 -8.07 -5.47 -6.51
C ILE A 122 -8.49 -6.59 -5.58
N SER A 123 -8.15 -6.44 -4.29
CA SER A 123 -8.58 -7.36 -3.24
C SER A 123 -9.96 -6.96 -2.69
N ASN A 124 -10.74 -7.92 -2.21
CA ASN A 124 -12.09 -7.68 -1.69
C ASN A 124 -12.15 -6.67 -0.52
N ASN A 125 -11.03 -6.44 0.17
CA ASN A 125 -10.89 -5.52 1.30
C ASN A 125 -10.04 -4.28 0.98
N ASN A 126 -9.62 -4.07 -0.27
CA ASN A 126 -8.71 -3.01 -0.73
C ASN A 126 -7.34 -2.93 -0.03
N LEU A 127 -7.01 -3.86 0.88
CA LEU A 127 -5.72 -3.85 1.60
C LEU A 127 -4.54 -4.31 0.73
N GLU A 128 -4.81 -5.13 -0.28
CA GLU A 128 -3.78 -5.73 -1.16
C GLU A 128 -3.93 -5.25 -2.61
N SER A 129 -4.70 -4.18 -2.82
CA SER A 129 -4.89 -3.65 -4.17
C SER A 129 -3.61 -3.02 -4.69
N CYS A 130 -3.28 -3.31 -5.94
CA CYS A 130 -2.12 -2.77 -6.59
C CYS A 130 -2.42 -2.33 -8.02
N ILE A 131 -1.63 -1.40 -8.51
CA ILE A 131 -1.79 -0.83 -9.84
C ILE A 131 -0.43 -0.52 -10.45
N TRP A 132 -0.31 -0.77 -11.75
CA TRP A 132 0.86 -0.44 -12.55
C TRP A 132 0.51 0.66 -13.55
N LEU A 133 1.31 1.72 -13.54
CA LEU A 133 1.07 2.92 -14.35
C LEU A 133 2.34 3.34 -15.08
N GLU A 134 2.16 3.90 -16.27
CA GLU A 134 3.20 4.70 -16.94
C GLU A 134 3.23 6.11 -16.34
N VAL A 135 4.36 6.48 -15.73
CA VAL A 135 4.56 7.78 -15.06
C VAL A 135 5.90 8.39 -15.47
N SER A 136 5.98 9.71 -15.53
CA SER A 136 7.26 10.41 -15.73
C SER A 136 8.07 10.52 -14.42
N GLU A 137 9.37 10.82 -14.50
CA GLU A 137 10.21 11.08 -13.32
C GLU A 137 9.64 12.20 -12.42
N GLU A 138 9.07 13.26 -13.00
CA GLU A 138 8.42 14.33 -12.24
C GLU A 138 7.18 13.82 -11.50
N GLU A 139 6.38 12.97 -12.16
CA GLU A 139 5.19 12.38 -11.56
C GLU A 139 5.53 11.41 -10.42
N ILE A 140 6.65 10.69 -10.50
CA ILE A 140 7.17 9.85 -9.40
C ILE A 140 7.49 10.70 -8.18
N LEU A 141 8.18 11.84 -8.37
CA LEU A 141 8.49 12.77 -7.27
C LEU A 141 7.21 13.40 -6.70
N ARG A 142 6.28 13.84 -7.55
CA ARG A 142 5.00 14.39 -7.14
C ARG A 142 4.17 13.38 -6.33
N MET A 143 4.10 12.14 -6.79
CA MET A 143 3.42 11.07 -6.07
C MET A 143 4.09 10.77 -4.73
N SER A 144 5.43 10.83 -4.68
CA SER A 144 6.20 10.68 -3.44
C SER A 144 5.85 11.77 -2.42
N SER A 145 5.72 13.04 -2.86
CA SER A 145 5.22 14.13 -2.00
C SER A 145 3.80 13.84 -1.49
N ALA A 146 2.91 13.35 -2.35
CA ALA A 146 1.54 13.00 -1.95
C ALA A 146 1.51 11.87 -0.91
N PHE A 147 2.39 10.88 -1.03
CA PHE A 147 2.51 9.82 -0.01
C PHE A 147 3.03 10.34 1.33
N VAL A 148 3.96 11.30 1.32
CA VAL A 148 4.39 11.94 2.58
C VAL A 148 3.18 12.62 3.25
N ASP A 149 2.38 13.38 2.51
CA ASP A 149 1.15 13.97 3.04
C ASP A 149 0.16 12.88 3.50
N LEU A 150 0.02 11.77 2.77
CA LEU A 150 -0.85 10.65 3.14
C LEU A 150 -0.52 10.11 4.55
N TYR A 151 0.76 9.95 4.85
CA TYR A 151 1.22 9.45 6.14
C TYR A 151 1.26 10.51 7.23
N HIS A 152 1.35 11.78 6.85
CA HIS A 152 1.40 12.89 7.79
C HIS A 152 0.00 13.27 8.30
N TYR A 153 -1.00 13.29 7.42
CA TYR A 153 -2.38 13.63 7.77
C TYR A 153 -3.23 12.37 7.95
N GLU A 154 -3.54 12.00 9.20
CA GLU A 154 -4.14 10.71 9.58
C GLU A 154 -5.40 10.31 8.77
N ARG A 155 -6.20 11.29 8.36
CA ARG A 155 -7.47 11.07 7.65
C ARG A 155 -7.43 11.43 6.17
N SER A 156 -6.23 11.66 5.64
CA SER A 156 -6.06 11.83 4.21
C SER A 156 -6.17 10.49 3.48
N VAL A 157 -6.57 10.56 2.21
CA VAL A 157 -6.79 9.38 1.38
C VAL A 157 -6.28 9.65 -0.02
N ILE A 158 -5.45 8.74 -0.52
CA ILE A 158 -5.11 8.67 -1.95
C ILE A 158 -6.03 7.66 -2.64
N TYR A 159 -6.66 8.06 -3.74
CA TYR A 159 -7.64 7.25 -4.46
C TYR A 159 -7.62 7.50 -5.97
N ALA A 160 -8.12 6.52 -6.73
CA ALA A 160 -8.23 6.61 -8.18
C ALA A 160 -9.66 6.91 -8.65
N VAL A 161 -9.79 7.78 -9.65
CA VAL A 161 -11.07 8.12 -10.30
C VAL A 161 -11.00 7.78 -11.78
N LYS A 162 -11.90 6.89 -12.24
CA LYS A 162 -11.97 6.45 -13.64
C LYS A 162 -12.60 7.50 -14.55
N TYR A 163 -11.99 7.71 -15.71
CA TYR A 163 -12.56 8.47 -16.82
C TYR A 163 -13.66 7.66 -17.50
N LEU A 164 -14.68 8.33 -18.02
CA LEU A 164 -15.78 7.65 -18.71
C LEU A 164 -15.36 7.08 -20.07
N ASN A 165 -14.41 7.73 -20.74
CA ASN A 165 -13.83 7.28 -22.00
C ASN A 165 -12.49 7.98 -22.27
N GLU A 166 -11.76 7.48 -23.27
CA GLU A 166 -10.43 7.99 -23.65
C GLU A 166 -10.48 9.40 -24.26
N ALA A 167 -11.59 9.78 -24.89
CA ALA A 167 -11.76 11.06 -25.57
C ALA A 167 -11.95 12.25 -24.60
N GLN A 168 -12.30 11.97 -23.34
CA GLN A 168 -12.47 12.99 -22.32
C GLN A 168 -11.15 13.75 -22.07
N ASN A 169 -11.23 15.07 -21.97
CA ASN A 169 -10.07 15.94 -21.80
C ASN A 169 -9.31 15.63 -20.50
N ILE A 170 -7.98 15.69 -20.57
CA ILE A 170 -7.10 15.54 -19.40
C ILE A 170 -7.36 16.66 -18.38
N ALA A 171 -7.53 16.28 -17.12
CA ALA A 171 -7.60 17.24 -16.02
C ALA A 171 -6.22 17.87 -15.76
N LYS A 172 -6.20 19.07 -15.19
CA LYS A 172 -4.94 19.70 -14.79
C LYS A 172 -4.54 19.20 -13.41
N ALA A 173 -3.30 18.71 -13.28
CA ALA A 173 -2.70 18.49 -11.98
C ALA A 173 -2.70 19.81 -11.18
N ASN A 174 -3.09 19.73 -9.91
CA ASN A 174 -3.15 20.90 -9.03
C ASN A 174 -2.69 20.59 -7.59
N TYR A 175 -2.16 19.39 -7.36
CA TYR A 175 -1.58 19.00 -6.07
C TYR A 175 -0.31 19.82 -5.77
N PRO A 176 -0.27 20.57 -4.66
CA PRO A 176 0.85 21.43 -4.35
C PRO A 176 2.00 20.64 -3.74
N VAL A 177 3.03 20.28 -4.51
CA VAL A 177 4.17 19.51 -3.98
C VAL A 177 4.87 20.20 -2.79
N ASN A 178 5.42 19.41 -1.87
CA ASN A 178 6.26 19.88 -0.79
C ASN A 178 7.47 20.67 -1.34
N ASP A 179 7.91 21.71 -0.64
CA ASP A 179 8.99 22.59 -1.10
C ASP A 179 10.34 21.86 -1.29
N GLU A 180 10.65 20.85 -0.49
CA GLU A 180 11.86 20.04 -0.70
C GLU A 180 11.76 19.17 -1.95
N VAL A 181 10.58 18.58 -2.20
CA VAL A 181 10.33 17.82 -3.43
C VAL A 181 10.34 18.74 -4.65
N ARG A 182 9.85 19.97 -4.53
CA ARG A 182 9.95 20.98 -5.60
C ARG A 182 11.41 21.24 -5.97
N LYS A 183 12.31 21.41 -5.00
CA LYS A 183 13.75 21.57 -5.27
C LYS A 183 14.34 20.34 -5.97
N LEU A 184 13.90 19.13 -5.61
CA LEU A 184 14.33 17.91 -6.30
C LEU A 184 13.86 17.91 -7.75
N ILE A 185 12.60 18.23 -8.02
CA ILE A 185 12.06 18.35 -9.39
C ILE A 185 12.85 19.40 -10.20
N ASP A 186 13.15 20.54 -9.60
CA ASP A 186 13.87 21.64 -10.27
C ASP A 186 15.33 21.28 -10.58
N SER A 187 15.96 20.41 -9.79
CA SER A 187 17.37 20.03 -9.92
C SER A 187 17.61 18.72 -10.69
N ASP A 188 16.60 17.88 -10.86
CA ASP A 188 16.74 16.59 -11.54
C ASP A 188 17.00 16.79 -13.06
N PRO A 189 18.11 16.25 -13.60
CA PRO A 189 18.42 16.31 -15.03
C PRO A 189 17.59 15.35 -15.89
N ASN A 190 16.93 14.35 -15.28
CA ASN A 190 16.15 13.33 -16.00
C ASN A 190 14.69 13.75 -16.23
N ILE A 191 14.25 14.85 -15.61
CA ILE A 191 12.91 15.40 -15.80
C ILE A 191 12.89 16.23 -17.08
N ILE A 192 12.13 15.76 -18.08
CA ILE A 192 11.99 16.46 -19.37
C ILE A 192 11.03 17.64 -19.23
N ASN A 193 9.91 17.42 -18.55
CA ASN A 193 8.90 18.46 -18.33
C ASN A 193 8.81 18.82 -16.85
N LYS A 194 9.50 19.89 -16.46
CA LYS A 194 9.34 20.52 -15.15
C LYS A 194 8.02 21.28 -15.15
N GLY A 195 6.93 20.55 -14.90
CA GLY A 195 5.58 21.10 -14.90
C GLY A 195 5.55 22.42 -14.13
N ILE A 196 5.13 23.49 -14.80
CA ILE A 196 5.11 24.83 -14.18
C ILE A 196 4.01 24.83 -13.12
N HIS A 197 4.39 24.60 -11.88
CA HIS A 197 3.57 24.66 -10.66
C HIS A 197 3.23 26.12 -10.28
N LEU A 198 2.71 26.90 -11.23
CA LEU A 198 2.37 28.31 -11.03
C LEU A 198 1.08 28.41 -10.19
N LYS A 199 1.25 28.81 -8.92
CA LYS A 199 0.23 29.10 -7.87
C LYS A 199 -0.10 27.98 -6.85
N GLU A 200 0.82 27.06 -6.59
CA GLU A 200 0.62 26.01 -5.58
C GLU A 200 1.01 26.41 -4.14
N SER A 201 1.77 27.49 -3.97
CA SER A 201 2.24 27.91 -2.63
C SER A 201 1.10 28.35 -1.69
N ILE A 202 -0.02 28.82 -2.25
CA ILE A 202 -1.20 29.17 -1.44
C ILE A 202 -1.83 27.88 -0.88
N TYR A 203 -2.03 26.87 -1.72
CA TYR A 203 -2.63 25.60 -1.28
C TYR A 203 -1.71 24.84 -0.33
N ARG A 204 -0.38 24.88 -0.54
CA ARG A 204 0.58 24.29 0.41
C ARG A 204 0.43 24.91 1.81
N LYS A 205 0.37 26.25 1.91
CA LYS A 205 0.12 26.93 3.20
C LYS A 205 -1.22 26.58 3.84
N VAL A 206 -2.25 26.25 3.07
CA VAL A 206 -3.55 25.83 3.62
C VAL A 206 -3.46 24.41 4.15
N ILE A 207 -2.78 23.51 3.43
CA ILE A 207 -2.53 22.13 3.88
C ILE A 207 -1.71 22.13 5.16
N ASP A 208 -0.61 22.89 5.22
CA ASP A 208 0.27 22.92 6.40
C ASP A 208 -0.44 23.45 7.66
N LYS A 209 -1.49 24.26 7.50
CA LYS A 209 -2.31 24.73 8.64
C LYS A 209 -3.23 23.65 9.21
N LEU A 210 -3.51 22.57 8.48
CA LEU A 210 -4.31 21.45 9.00
C LEU A 210 -3.68 20.84 10.24
N ASP A 211 -2.35 20.83 10.30
CA ASP A 211 -1.55 20.34 11.43
C ASP A 211 -1.86 21.07 12.75
N HIS A 212 -2.39 22.31 12.68
CA HIS A 212 -2.72 23.12 13.85
C HIS A 212 -4.23 23.22 14.13
N MET A 213 -5.09 22.72 13.25
CA MET A 213 -6.55 22.79 13.43
C MET A 213 -7.07 21.69 14.36
N SER A 214 -6.41 20.53 14.42
CA SER A 214 -6.76 19.45 15.35
C SER A 214 -6.63 19.91 16.81
N ASP A 215 -5.57 20.65 17.12
CA ASP A 215 -5.25 21.06 18.49
C ASP A 215 -6.21 22.15 19.00
N ALA A 216 -6.62 23.07 18.11
CA ALA A 216 -7.56 24.15 18.45
C ALA A 216 -8.97 23.63 18.81
N LEU A 217 -9.43 22.55 18.18
CA LEU A 217 -10.74 21.94 18.49
C LEU A 217 -10.71 21.13 19.81
N VAL A 218 -9.55 20.60 20.19
CA VAL A 218 -9.34 19.94 21.49
C VAL A 218 -9.35 20.95 22.63
N GLU A 219 -8.81 22.15 22.41
CA GLU A 219 -8.81 23.22 23.42
C GLU A 219 -10.22 23.79 23.67
N ASP A 220 -11.01 24.00 22.62
CA ASP A 220 -12.39 24.52 22.74
C ASP A 220 -13.29 23.55 23.52
N THR A 221 -13.22 22.24 23.24
CA THR A 221 -13.99 21.20 23.96
C THR A 221 -13.64 21.06 25.44
N ALA A 222 -12.43 21.45 25.85
CA ALA A 222 -12.04 21.48 27.27
C ALA A 222 -12.66 22.68 28.03
N THR A 223 -13.02 23.76 27.33
CA THR A 223 -13.64 24.96 27.94
C THR A 223 -15.16 24.92 28.04
N TRP A 224 -15.85 23.99 27.37
CA TRP A 224 -17.32 23.84 27.46
C TRP A 224 -17.83 23.33 28.82
N GLY A 225 -16.93 22.99 29.76
CA GLY A 225 -17.28 22.53 31.11
C GLY A 225 -17.31 23.62 32.20
N GLU A 226 -16.77 24.81 31.94
CA GLU A 226 -16.67 25.88 32.94
C GLU A 226 -17.17 27.21 32.38
N GLY A 227 -18.47 27.48 32.53
CA GLY A 227 -19.01 28.83 32.47
C GLY A 227 -19.95 29.11 31.31
N SER A 228 -21.20 28.63 31.40
CA SER A 228 -22.30 29.20 30.63
C SER A 228 -23.55 29.29 31.51
N HIS A 229 -23.57 30.31 32.38
CA HIS A 229 -24.83 30.90 32.81
C HIS A 229 -24.89 32.36 32.36
N THR A 230 -25.88 32.60 31.50
CA THR A 230 -26.50 33.88 31.12
C THR A 230 -25.74 34.74 30.10
N THR A 231 -26.27 34.79 28.88
CA THR A 231 -26.74 36.05 28.28
C THR A 231 -27.81 35.79 27.21
N ASN A 232 -29.00 36.34 27.50
CA ASN A 232 -30.12 36.77 26.68
C ASN A 232 -30.28 36.26 25.24
N ALA A 233 -31.37 35.52 25.05
CA ALA A 233 -32.14 35.49 23.82
C ALA A 233 -32.72 36.87 23.51
N ASN A 234 -32.39 37.42 22.34
CA ASN A 234 -33.16 38.36 21.51
C ASN A 234 -32.20 39.17 20.63
N ASP A 235 -31.59 38.54 19.61
CA ASP A 235 -31.08 39.28 18.46
C ASP A 235 -30.82 38.33 17.27
N TYR A 236 -31.85 38.06 16.47
CA TYR A 236 -31.72 37.54 15.11
C TYR A 236 -32.93 38.03 14.31
N ASP A 237 -32.80 39.21 13.68
CA ASP A 237 -33.58 39.56 12.49
C ASP A 237 -32.83 39.00 11.27
N GLU A 238 -33.48 38.05 10.59
CA GLU A 238 -33.02 37.41 9.35
C GLU A 238 -33.46 38.25 8.14
N ASP A 239 -32.51 38.86 7.43
CA ASP A 239 -32.69 39.26 6.04
C ASP A 239 -32.15 38.15 5.12
N ILE A 240 -33.02 37.21 4.73
CA ILE A 240 -32.74 36.21 3.68
C ILE A 240 -33.38 36.69 2.37
N VAL A 241 -32.55 37.12 1.43
CA VAL A 241 -32.96 37.40 0.05
C VAL A 241 -32.72 36.16 -0.80
N TYR A 242 -33.79 35.53 -1.28
CA TYR A 242 -33.73 34.50 -2.32
C TYR A 242 -33.62 35.19 -3.69
N LEU A 243 -32.62 34.80 -4.48
CA LEU A 243 -32.51 35.17 -5.89
C LEU A 243 -33.27 34.11 -6.72
N ASP A 244 -34.29 34.55 -7.44
CA ASP A 244 -34.92 33.82 -8.56
C ASP A 244 -34.01 33.79 -9.79
#